data_AF-A0A7Y2IL77-F1
#
_entry.id   AF-A0A7Y2IL77-F1
#
_cell.length_a   1.000
_cell.length_b   1.000
_cell.length_c   1.000
_cell.angle_alpha   90.00
_cell.angle_beta   90.00
_cell.angle_gamma   90.00
#
_symmetry.space_group_name_H-M   'P 1'
#
loop_
_entity.id
_entity.type
_entity.pdbx_description
1 polymer ?
#
loop_
_entity_poly.entity_id
_entity_poly.type
_entity_poly.pdbx_seq_one_letter_code
_entity_poly.pdbx_strand_id
1 'polypeptide(L)'
;MSGTVRRRVMAVVASLAMLVTGLSAPVGANETMEDSFLSLINEERVAEGMQPLDVYWDLVDDARSHSQLMSDTDNLHHNPELASVTTGWYSLGENVGYGPDVEILHQAFMDSPGHRANVLGDYNYIGVGVFEEESRIWATMVFMSGPDGLGDLDPDVVDRVSGTDRFSTAAQVSSDTFTSDVTTVYIATGSNFPDALAGGPAAAMYDGPILPVLTDVLPGAIAAELSRLKPEQIVILGGESAVSAAVATQLAEYASVEVIRISGTDRNSTAAAISAATFSPGVPVAYIATGSNFPDALAGGPVAAANGGPILLASSTGLPSSTAFELMRLRPERIVILGGESAIGADVATELAGYTDGTVERLSGSDRYSTAAAISKSTFSTNVPVVYIATGDNFPDALAGGPAAAMKGGPILLVRSDALPSATAAELARLNPSEIVIIGGESVINESVRAELAGYVSG
;
A
#
# COMPACT_ATOMS: atom_id res chain seq x y z
N MET A 1 39.24 -3.35 11.60
CA MET A 1 39.70 -2.03 11.14
C MET A 1 38.46 -1.28 10.65
N SER A 2 37.89 -0.41 11.49
CA SER A 2 36.72 0.39 11.12
C SER A 2 37.20 1.56 10.27
N GLY A 3 37.10 1.42 8.95
CA GLY A 3 37.35 2.50 8.02
C GLY A 3 36.14 3.42 8.05
N THR A 4 36.30 4.62 8.61
CA THR A 4 35.30 5.68 8.51
C THR A 4 35.21 6.07 7.04
N VAL A 5 34.13 5.70 6.35
CA VAL A 5 33.86 6.18 4.98
C VAL A 5 33.70 7.70 5.07
N ARG A 6 34.69 8.44 4.56
CA ARG A 6 34.63 9.90 4.54
C ARG A 6 33.68 10.30 3.41
N ARG A 7 32.48 10.76 3.75
CA ARG A 7 31.62 11.51 2.83
C ARG A 7 32.41 12.71 2.32
N ARG A 8 32.57 12.84 1.00
CA ARG A 8 33.25 13.97 0.36
C ARG A 8 32.26 14.61 -0.60
N VAL A 9 31.96 15.88 -0.40
CA VAL A 9 31.26 16.69 -1.40
C VAL A 9 32.31 17.09 -2.43
N MET A 10 32.42 16.34 -3.53
CA MET A 10 32.98 16.86 -4.79
C MET A 10 31.79 17.18 -5.70
N ALA A 11 31.06 18.24 -5.35
CA ALA A 11 29.99 18.74 -6.20
C ALA A 11 30.64 19.54 -7.34
N VAL A 12 30.71 18.97 -8.54
CA VAL A 12 30.89 19.76 -9.76
C VAL A 12 29.50 20.28 -10.11
N VAL A 13 29.33 21.58 -9.95
CA VAL A 13 28.04 22.26 -10.03
C VAL A 13 28.04 23.07 -11.31
N ALA A 14 27.21 22.70 -12.28
CA ALA A 14 27.16 23.34 -13.60
C ALA A 14 25.71 23.60 -14.03
N SER A 15 25.46 24.81 -14.55
CA SER A 15 24.14 25.23 -15.07
C SER A 15 24.25 25.65 -16.53
N LEU A 16 23.23 25.37 -17.35
CA LEU A 16 23.20 25.73 -18.77
C LEU A 16 21.86 26.33 -19.22
N ALA A 17 21.93 27.45 -19.95
CA ALA A 17 20.77 28.14 -20.51
C ALA A 17 20.91 28.21 -22.04
N MET A 18 19.97 27.63 -22.79
CA MET A 18 19.94 27.72 -24.26
C MET A 18 18.57 28.21 -24.77
N LEU A 19 18.60 29.31 -25.52
CA LEU A 19 17.46 29.79 -26.31
C LEU A 19 17.75 29.53 -27.79
N VAL A 20 17.08 28.56 -28.39
CA VAL A 20 17.14 28.32 -29.84
C VAL A 20 15.72 28.18 -30.37
N THR A 21 15.37 29.00 -31.35
CA THR A 21 14.10 28.90 -32.07
C THR A 21 14.22 27.83 -33.16
N GLY A 22 13.58 26.69 -32.98
CA GLY A 22 13.51 25.62 -33.98
C GLY A 22 12.47 24.57 -33.61
N LEU A 23 11.77 24.04 -34.62
CA LEU A 23 10.75 23.00 -34.48
C LEU A 23 11.41 21.61 -34.55
N SER A 24 11.19 20.79 -33.54
CA SER A 24 11.61 19.39 -33.48
C SER A 24 10.52 18.48 -34.04
N ALA A 25 10.92 17.38 -34.69
CA ALA A 25 10.04 16.37 -35.29
C ALA A 25 9.60 15.32 -34.25
N PRO A 26 8.49 14.60 -34.43
CA PRO A 26 7.99 13.68 -33.41
C PRO A 26 8.83 12.40 -33.35
N VAL A 27 9.31 12.07 -32.15
CA VAL A 27 9.88 10.76 -31.80
C VAL A 27 8.73 9.76 -31.56
N GLY A 28 8.99 8.49 -31.87
CA GLY A 28 8.02 7.39 -31.88
C GLY A 28 7.37 7.10 -30.53
N ALA A 29 6.32 6.27 -30.56
CA ALA A 29 5.47 5.99 -29.41
C ALA A 29 6.21 5.29 -28.25
N ASN A 30 5.94 5.81 -27.04
CA ASN A 30 6.00 5.21 -25.71
C ASN A 30 7.28 5.32 -24.84
N GLU A 31 8.21 6.24 -25.14
CA GLU A 31 9.36 6.55 -24.26
C GLU A 31 9.17 7.95 -23.64
N THR A 32 9.41 8.11 -22.33
CA THR A 32 9.30 9.43 -21.66
C THR A 32 10.55 10.28 -21.95
N MET A 33 10.47 11.60 -21.75
CA MET A 33 11.65 12.48 -21.92
C MET A 33 12.79 12.14 -20.95
N GLU A 34 12.44 11.63 -19.76
CA GLU A 34 13.41 11.19 -18.75
C GLU A 34 14.14 9.92 -19.20
N ASP A 35 13.41 8.96 -19.78
CA ASP A 35 14.00 7.74 -20.39
C ASP A 35 14.97 8.09 -21.52
N SER A 36 14.58 9.03 -22.39
CA SER A 36 15.44 9.51 -23.48
C SER A 36 16.75 10.12 -22.96
N PHE A 37 16.69 10.93 -21.89
CA PHE A 37 17.90 11.48 -21.26
C PHE A 37 18.77 10.38 -20.65
N LEU A 38 18.18 9.43 -19.93
CA LEU A 38 18.89 8.32 -19.33
C LEU A 38 19.61 7.48 -20.39
N SER A 39 18.90 7.18 -21.49
CA SER A 39 19.43 6.43 -22.63
C SER A 39 20.66 7.11 -23.21
N LEU A 40 20.56 8.40 -23.56
CA LEU A 40 21.67 9.19 -24.10
C LEU A 40 22.86 9.28 -23.13
N ILE A 41 22.61 9.50 -21.83
CA ILE A 41 23.64 9.53 -20.80
C ILE A 41 24.37 8.18 -20.71
N ASN A 42 23.63 7.08 -20.71
CA ASN A 42 24.21 5.75 -20.62
C ASN A 42 24.95 5.35 -21.91
N GLU A 43 24.50 5.81 -23.08
CA GLU A 43 25.24 5.68 -24.34
C GLU A 43 26.63 6.36 -24.26
N GLU A 44 26.69 7.60 -23.77
CA GLU A 44 27.95 8.33 -23.57
C GLU A 44 28.88 7.63 -22.58
N ARG A 45 28.33 7.12 -21.47
CA ARG A 45 29.10 6.39 -20.46
C ARG A 45 29.66 5.09 -21.00
N VAL A 46 28.85 4.32 -21.75
CA VAL A 46 29.30 3.07 -22.39
C VAL A 46 30.36 3.34 -23.44
N ALA A 47 30.23 4.42 -24.22
CA ALA A 47 31.23 4.83 -25.21
C ALA A 47 32.60 5.14 -24.57
N GLU A 48 32.62 5.64 -23.33
CA GLU A 48 33.82 5.90 -22.53
C GLU A 48 34.26 4.70 -21.66
N GLY A 49 33.63 3.53 -21.82
CA GLY A 49 33.98 2.29 -21.12
C GLY A 49 33.53 2.24 -19.66
N MET A 50 32.59 3.11 -19.26
CA MET A 50 31.98 3.13 -17.92
C MET A 50 30.75 2.22 -17.87
N GLN A 51 30.32 1.87 -16.65
CA GLN A 51 29.04 1.20 -16.46
C GLN A 51 27.88 2.19 -16.66
N PRO A 52 26.75 1.74 -17.23
CA PRO A 52 25.49 2.48 -17.17
C PRO A 52 25.12 2.86 -15.73
N LEU A 53 24.39 3.95 -15.57
CA LEU A 53 23.77 4.35 -14.32
C LEU A 53 22.42 3.67 -14.19
N ASP A 54 22.13 3.18 -12.99
CA ASP A 54 20.80 2.70 -12.63
C ASP A 54 19.94 3.89 -12.16
N VAL A 55 18.63 3.84 -12.40
CA VAL A 55 17.72 4.88 -11.90
C VAL A 55 17.53 4.73 -10.40
N TYR A 56 17.71 5.80 -9.64
CA TYR A 56 17.36 5.82 -8.21
C TYR A 56 16.25 6.84 -7.98
N TRP A 57 15.06 6.35 -7.64
CA TRP A 57 13.82 7.12 -7.74
C TRP A 57 13.67 8.24 -6.73
N ASP A 58 14.28 8.14 -5.54
CA ASP A 58 14.39 9.28 -4.62
C ASP A 58 15.06 10.49 -5.31
N LEU A 59 16.04 10.25 -6.19
CA LEU A 59 16.68 11.30 -6.98
C LEU A 59 15.78 11.82 -8.09
N VAL A 60 14.92 10.96 -8.66
CA VAL A 60 13.95 11.34 -9.70
C VAL A 60 12.92 12.31 -9.12
N ASP A 61 12.38 12.02 -7.94
CA ASP A 61 11.40 12.89 -7.27
C ASP A 61 12.01 14.25 -6.90
N ASP A 62 13.23 14.24 -6.36
CA ASP A 62 14.00 15.47 -6.11
C ASP A 62 14.23 16.26 -7.41
N ALA A 63 14.64 15.58 -8.48
CA ALA A 63 14.93 16.20 -9.77
C ALA A 63 13.67 16.77 -10.46
N ARG A 64 12.53 16.07 -10.37
CA ARG A 64 11.24 16.54 -10.93
C ARG A 64 10.75 17.76 -10.16
N SER A 65 10.77 17.69 -8.84
CA SER A 65 10.38 18.80 -7.95
C SER A 65 11.23 20.05 -8.22
N HIS A 66 12.54 19.87 -8.38
CA HIS A 66 13.46 20.97 -8.67
C HIS A 66 13.27 21.53 -10.10
N SER A 67 13.03 20.68 -11.09
CA SER A 67 12.75 21.12 -12.47
C SER A 67 11.46 21.93 -12.56
N GLN A 68 10.40 21.49 -11.87
CA GLN A 68 9.16 22.27 -11.70
C GLN A 68 9.45 23.62 -11.04
N LEU A 69 10.20 23.63 -9.92
CA LEU A 69 10.51 24.87 -9.20
C LEU A 69 11.28 25.86 -10.08
N MET A 70 12.26 25.41 -10.85
CA MET A 70 13.00 26.24 -11.79
C MET A 70 12.10 26.82 -12.88
N SER A 71 11.14 26.02 -13.37
CA SER A 71 10.11 26.44 -14.32
C SER A 71 9.20 27.52 -13.72
N ASP A 72 8.60 27.24 -12.56
CA ASP A 72 7.66 28.12 -11.87
C ASP A 72 8.27 29.48 -11.50
N THR A 73 9.57 29.48 -11.21
CA THR A 73 10.31 30.69 -10.81
C THR A 73 11.08 31.34 -11.96
N ASP A 74 11.07 30.73 -13.15
CA ASP A 74 11.88 31.09 -14.32
C ASP A 74 13.35 31.37 -13.94
N ASN A 75 13.90 30.54 -13.06
CA ASN A 75 15.20 30.76 -12.44
C ASN A 75 16.04 29.49 -12.44
N LEU A 76 17.09 29.48 -13.27
CA LEU A 76 18.04 28.36 -13.34
C LEU A 76 19.00 28.41 -12.15
N HIS A 77 18.87 27.44 -11.25
CA HIS A 77 19.73 27.33 -10.08
C HIS A 77 19.83 25.87 -9.63
N HIS A 78 20.87 25.57 -8.85
CA HIS A 78 21.08 24.26 -8.25
C HIS A 78 20.22 24.05 -7.01
N ASN A 79 19.88 22.80 -6.69
CA ASN A 79 19.15 22.49 -5.46
C ASN A 79 20.07 22.64 -4.24
N PRO A 80 19.87 23.64 -3.35
CA PRO A 80 20.74 23.86 -2.20
C PRO A 80 20.60 22.75 -1.13
N GLU A 81 19.49 21.99 -1.16
CA GLU A 81 19.16 20.97 -0.18
C GLU A 81 19.52 19.56 -0.64
N LEU A 82 20.09 19.37 -1.83
CA LEU A 82 20.33 18.04 -2.42
C LEU A 82 20.99 17.04 -1.46
N ALA A 83 22.02 17.47 -0.72
CA ALA A 83 22.72 16.61 0.23
C ALA A 83 21.92 16.31 1.52
N SER A 84 20.94 17.15 1.87
CA SER A 84 20.07 17.00 3.05
C SER A 84 18.82 16.16 2.75
N VAL A 85 18.36 16.16 1.50
CA VAL A 85 17.19 15.38 1.05
C VAL A 85 17.57 13.99 0.51
N THR A 86 18.76 13.83 -0.06
CA THR A 86 19.23 12.51 -0.53
C THR A 86 19.89 11.72 0.61
N THR A 87 19.53 10.44 0.77
CA THR A 87 20.13 9.53 1.76
C THR A 87 21.06 8.50 1.11
N GLY A 88 21.80 7.71 1.90
CA GLY A 88 22.61 6.60 1.37
C GLY A 88 23.87 6.95 0.55
N TRP A 89 24.11 8.21 0.20
CA TRP A 89 25.16 8.61 -0.74
C TRP A 89 26.60 8.63 -0.16
N TYR A 90 27.57 8.37 -1.05
CA TYR A 90 29.01 8.59 -0.86
C TYR A 90 29.49 9.87 -1.57
N SER A 91 28.99 10.13 -2.79
CA SER A 91 29.13 11.39 -3.52
C SER A 91 27.84 11.72 -4.29
N LEU A 92 27.67 13.01 -4.60
CA LEU A 92 26.57 13.56 -5.39
C LEU A 92 27.11 14.49 -6.48
N GLY A 93 26.39 14.60 -7.59
CA GLY A 93 26.60 15.56 -8.67
C GLY A 93 25.25 16.06 -9.21
N GLU A 94 25.21 17.25 -9.79
CA GLU A 94 23.96 17.81 -10.34
C GLU A 94 24.25 18.58 -11.62
N ASN A 95 23.48 18.27 -12.66
CA ASN A 95 23.35 19.10 -13.85
C ASN A 95 21.95 19.69 -13.88
N VAL A 96 21.85 20.99 -14.11
CA VAL A 96 20.57 21.68 -14.34
C VAL A 96 20.64 22.46 -15.64
N GLY A 97 19.54 22.47 -16.40
CA GLY A 97 19.46 23.25 -17.61
C GLY A 97 18.06 23.39 -18.16
N TYR A 98 17.93 24.23 -19.18
CA TYR A 98 16.73 24.27 -20.01
C TYR A 98 17.11 24.38 -21.49
N GLY A 99 16.24 23.85 -22.34
CA GLY A 99 16.46 23.78 -23.78
C GLY A 99 15.19 23.44 -24.55
N PRO A 100 15.24 23.43 -25.89
CA PRO A 100 14.06 23.18 -26.72
C PRO A 100 13.59 21.71 -26.70
N ASP A 101 14.50 20.76 -26.54
CA ASP A 101 14.23 19.32 -26.47
C ASP A 101 15.37 18.57 -25.77
N VAL A 102 15.16 17.26 -25.55
CA VAL A 102 16.06 16.36 -24.84
C VAL A 102 17.41 16.26 -25.54
N GLU A 103 17.42 16.02 -26.84
CA GLU A 103 18.64 15.78 -27.62
C GLU A 103 19.54 17.02 -27.65
N ILE A 104 18.96 18.20 -27.90
CA ILE A 104 19.70 19.46 -27.92
C ILE A 104 20.25 19.77 -26.53
N LEU A 105 19.44 19.61 -25.48
CA LEU A 105 19.88 19.90 -24.11
C LEU A 105 20.93 18.89 -23.63
N HIS A 106 20.81 17.60 -23.98
CA HIS A 106 21.81 16.58 -23.70
C HIS A 106 23.14 16.90 -24.37
N GLN A 107 23.14 17.21 -25.68
CA GLN A 107 24.36 17.59 -26.39
C GLN A 107 25.01 18.83 -25.75
N ALA A 108 24.20 19.79 -25.34
CA ALA A 108 24.65 20.99 -24.66
C ALA A 108 25.34 20.68 -23.30
N PHE A 109 24.83 19.69 -22.54
CA PHE A 109 25.52 19.18 -21.36
C PHE A 109 26.86 18.51 -21.71
N MET A 110 26.91 17.69 -22.76
CA MET A 110 28.14 17.02 -23.18
C MET A 110 29.21 17.98 -23.71
N ASP A 111 28.81 19.08 -24.36
CA ASP A 111 29.72 20.12 -24.84
C ASP A 111 30.29 20.98 -23.69
N SER A 112 29.67 20.92 -22.51
CA SER A 112 30.11 21.68 -21.33
C SER A 112 31.03 20.84 -20.43
N PRO A 113 32.30 21.26 -20.21
CA PRO A 113 33.25 20.46 -19.43
C PRO A 113 32.79 20.10 -18.01
N GLY A 114 32.04 20.98 -17.35
CA GLY A 114 31.51 20.74 -16.00
C GLY A 114 30.39 19.71 -15.98
N HIS A 115 29.39 19.86 -16.86
CA HIS A 115 28.27 18.93 -16.96
C HIS A 115 28.72 17.54 -17.45
N ARG A 116 29.62 17.51 -18.46
CA ARG A 116 30.25 16.28 -18.95
C ARG A 116 31.00 15.55 -17.84
N ALA A 117 31.66 16.26 -16.93
CA ALA A 117 32.35 15.65 -15.80
C ALA A 117 31.39 14.97 -14.80
N ASN A 118 30.16 15.47 -14.67
CA ASN A 118 29.13 14.79 -13.88
C ASN A 118 28.61 13.54 -14.61
N VAL A 119 28.29 13.64 -15.91
CA VAL A 119 27.81 12.51 -16.74
C VAL A 119 28.80 11.35 -16.72
N LEU A 120 30.10 11.65 -16.83
CA LEU A 120 31.20 10.68 -16.81
C LEU A 120 31.85 10.52 -15.43
N GLY A 121 31.15 10.91 -14.37
CA GLY A 121 31.61 10.77 -13.00
C GLY A 121 31.54 9.33 -12.49
N ASP A 122 32.27 9.05 -11.41
CA ASP A 122 32.25 7.77 -10.68
C ASP A 122 30.97 7.66 -9.83
N TYR A 123 29.86 7.44 -10.53
CA TYR A 123 28.51 7.30 -10.01
C TYR A 123 27.93 5.96 -10.47
N ASN A 124 27.03 5.38 -9.68
CA ASN A 124 26.25 4.18 -10.03
C ASN A 124 24.75 4.47 -10.15
N TYR A 125 24.27 5.64 -9.72
CA TYR A 125 22.86 6.02 -9.78
C TYR A 125 22.61 7.37 -10.43
N ILE A 126 21.42 7.54 -11.00
CA ILE A 126 20.90 8.79 -11.53
C ILE A 126 19.41 8.98 -11.23
N GLY A 127 18.99 10.21 -10.97
CA GLY A 127 17.60 10.65 -11.12
C GLY A 127 17.51 11.73 -12.19
N VAL A 128 16.59 11.56 -13.12
CA VAL A 128 16.31 12.54 -14.16
C VAL A 128 14.91 13.09 -13.93
N GLY A 129 14.79 14.41 -13.82
CA GLY A 129 13.50 15.09 -13.76
C GLY A 129 13.37 16.06 -14.91
N VAL A 130 12.25 15.99 -15.64
CA VAL A 130 11.96 16.90 -16.75
C VAL A 130 10.60 17.56 -16.54
N PHE A 131 10.54 18.89 -16.69
CA PHE A 131 9.29 19.63 -16.75
C PHE A 131 9.17 20.36 -18.10
N GLU A 132 8.09 20.08 -18.83
CA GLU A 132 7.84 20.63 -20.17
C GLU A 132 6.89 21.84 -20.11
N GLU A 133 7.33 22.96 -20.70
CA GLU A 133 6.49 24.11 -21.02
C GLU A 133 6.27 24.18 -22.54
N GLU A 134 5.32 25.00 -23.02
CA GLU A 134 4.97 25.10 -24.46
C GLU A 134 6.13 25.34 -25.44
N SER A 135 7.30 25.82 -24.97
CA SER A 135 8.43 26.20 -25.84
C SER A 135 9.82 25.73 -25.36
N ARG A 136 9.90 25.03 -24.22
CA ARG A 136 11.16 24.55 -23.64
C ARG A 136 10.89 23.48 -22.60
N ILE A 137 11.92 22.67 -22.33
CA ILE A 137 12.00 21.79 -21.18
C ILE A 137 12.96 22.36 -20.14
N TRP A 138 12.65 22.16 -18.87
CA TRP A 138 13.55 22.31 -17.74
C TRP A 138 13.97 20.92 -17.27
N ALA A 139 15.25 20.71 -17.06
CA ALA A 139 15.78 19.41 -16.67
C ALA A 139 16.76 19.53 -15.50
N THR A 140 16.64 18.57 -14.59
CA THR A 140 17.58 18.33 -13.49
C THR A 140 18.05 16.88 -13.60
N MET A 141 19.36 16.67 -13.53
CA MET A 141 19.98 15.34 -13.45
C MET A 141 20.79 15.28 -12.16
N VAL A 142 20.40 14.38 -11.28
CA VAL A 142 21.10 14.15 -10.02
C VAL A 142 21.87 12.84 -10.14
N PHE A 143 23.18 12.90 -9.98
CA PHE A 143 24.08 11.76 -10.04
C PHE A 143 24.49 11.37 -8.62
N MET A 144 24.50 10.07 -8.30
CA MET A 144 24.86 9.59 -6.98
C MET A 144 25.80 8.39 -7.07
N SER A 145 26.79 8.35 -6.19
CA SER A 145 27.47 7.11 -5.84
C SER A 145 26.94 6.63 -4.49
N GLY A 146 26.49 5.39 -4.42
CA GLY A 146 25.90 4.80 -3.23
C GLY A 146 26.22 3.30 -3.11
N PRO A 147 25.76 2.63 -2.05
CA PRO A 147 25.79 1.17 -1.97
C PRO A 147 25.14 0.53 -3.20
N ASP A 148 25.68 -0.59 -3.67
CA ASP A 148 25.07 -1.36 -4.77
C ASP A 148 23.66 -1.86 -4.39
N GLY A 149 22.78 -1.99 -5.39
CA GLY A 149 21.41 -2.51 -5.23
C GLY A 149 20.31 -1.50 -4.90
N LEU A 150 20.58 -0.18 -4.94
CA LEU A 150 19.54 0.85 -4.73
C LEU A 150 18.70 1.20 -5.97
N GLY A 151 19.15 0.83 -7.17
CA GLY A 151 18.54 1.27 -8.44
C GLY A 151 17.51 0.31 -9.04
N ASP A 152 17.19 -0.77 -8.32
CA ASP A 152 16.17 -1.77 -8.70
C ASP A 152 14.81 -1.45 -8.03
N LEU A 153 14.70 -0.27 -7.43
CA LEU A 153 13.55 0.19 -6.65
C LEU A 153 12.57 0.96 -7.53
N ASP A 154 12.04 0.32 -8.58
CA ASP A 154 10.99 0.93 -9.40
C ASP A 154 9.76 1.27 -8.53
N PRO A 155 9.36 2.54 -8.34
CA PRO A 155 8.17 2.90 -7.61
C PRO A 155 6.90 2.36 -8.28
N ASP A 156 6.93 2.00 -9.56
CA ASP A 156 5.81 1.38 -10.25
C ASP A 156 5.56 -0.07 -9.78
N VAL A 157 6.45 -0.68 -8.98
CA VAL A 157 6.20 -1.98 -8.33
C VAL A 157 5.61 -1.86 -6.91
N VAL A 158 5.57 -0.64 -6.36
CA VAL A 158 4.87 -0.34 -5.10
C VAL A 158 3.74 0.64 -5.36
N ASP A 159 2.58 0.09 -5.69
CA ASP A 159 1.37 0.87 -5.90
C ASP A 159 0.92 1.58 -4.62
N ARG A 160 0.40 2.80 -4.78
CA ARG A 160 -0.25 3.53 -3.71
C ARG A 160 -1.69 3.83 -4.10
N VAL A 161 -2.62 3.25 -3.35
CA VAL A 161 -4.05 3.49 -3.49
C VAL A 161 -4.51 4.49 -2.43
N SER A 162 -4.93 5.67 -2.87
CA SER A 162 -5.44 6.72 -1.97
C SER A 162 -6.45 7.62 -2.65
N GLY A 163 -7.41 8.13 -1.86
CA GLY A 163 -8.35 9.18 -2.26
C GLY A 163 -8.29 10.37 -1.31
N THR A 164 -9.11 11.39 -1.58
CA THR A 164 -9.19 12.59 -0.72
C THR A 164 -9.72 12.31 0.69
N ASP A 165 -10.35 11.15 0.89
CA ASP A 165 -10.82 10.63 2.16
C ASP A 165 -10.87 9.09 2.15
N ARG A 166 -11.23 8.50 3.29
CA ARG A 166 -11.33 7.03 3.44
C ARG A 166 -12.33 6.37 2.50
N PHE A 167 -13.36 7.11 2.05
CA PHE A 167 -14.42 6.57 1.21
C PHE A 167 -13.96 6.47 -0.24
N SER A 168 -13.26 7.51 -0.71
CA SER A 168 -12.60 7.51 -2.02
C SER A 168 -11.43 6.54 -2.07
N THR A 169 -10.63 6.39 -1.01
CA THR A 169 -9.61 5.33 -0.94
C THR A 169 -10.25 3.95 -1.05
N ALA A 170 -11.31 3.67 -0.27
CA ALA A 170 -11.99 2.37 -0.32
C ALA A 170 -12.64 2.08 -1.69
N ALA A 171 -13.22 3.10 -2.33
CA ALA A 171 -13.76 2.99 -3.68
C ALA A 171 -12.66 2.67 -4.71
N GLN A 172 -11.48 3.27 -4.59
CA GLN A 172 -10.35 3.00 -5.47
C GLN A 172 -9.82 1.57 -5.26
N VAL A 173 -9.60 1.15 -4.01
CA VAL A 173 -9.21 -0.24 -3.68
C VAL A 173 -10.19 -1.25 -4.31
N SER A 174 -11.49 -0.92 -4.25
CA SER A 174 -12.53 -1.74 -4.87
C SER A 174 -12.44 -1.76 -6.40
N SER A 175 -12.25 -0.59 -7.03
CA SER A 175 -12.09 -0.47 -8.48
C SER A 175 -10.90 -1.24 -9.04
N ASP A 176 -9.77 -1.25 -8.32
CA ASP A 176 -8.53 -1.90 -8.76
C ASP A 176 -8.58 -3.43 -8.58
N THR A 177 -9.48 -3.91 -7.72
CA THR A 177 -9.54 -5.32 -7.33
C THR A 177 -10.75 -6.07 -7.91
N PHE A 178 -11.92 -5.45 -7.92
CA PHE A 178 -13.19 -6.10 -8.24
C PHE A 178 -13.76 -5.62 -9.58
N THR A 179 -14.20 -6.57 -10.41
CA THR A 179 -14.85 -6.28 -11.70
C THR A 179 -16.26 -5.72 -11.51
N SER A 180 -16.92 -5.31 -12.60
CA SER A 180 -18.35 -5.03 -12.56
C SER A 180 -19.16 -6.32 -12.39
N ASP A 181 -20.45 -6.15 -12.11
CA ASP A 181 -21.46 -7.22 -11.99
C ASP A 181 -21.14 -8.24 -10.88
N VAL A 182 -20.64 -7.72 -9.74
CA VAL A 182 -20.37 -8.54 -8.55
C VAL A 182 -21.66 -9.08 -7.95
N THR A 183 -21.63 -10.30 -7.44
CA THR A 183 -22.83 -10.90 -6.82
C THR A 183 -23.21 -10.18 -5.52
N THR A 184 -22.23 -9.82 -4.68
CA THR A 184 -22.51 -9.24 -3.37
C THR A 184 -21.53 -8.13 -3.01
N VAL A 185 -22.06 -6.99 -2.55
CA VAL A 185 -21.28 -5.92 -1.93
C VAL A 185 -21.63 -5.82 -0.46
N TYR A 186 -20.62 -5.69 0.38
CA TYR A 186 -20.78 -5.54 1.82
C TYR A 186 -20.61 -4.08 2.22
N ILE A 187 -21.52 -3.58 3.04
CA ILE A 187 -21.51 -2.20 3.53
C ILE A 187 -21.31 -2.20 5.03
N ALA A 188 -20.34 -1.46 5.52
CA ALA A 188 -20.12 -1.26 6.95
C ALA A 188 -19.94 0.23 7.28
N THR A 189 -20.11 0.61 8.54
CA THR A 189 -19.91 1.99 8.96
C THR A 189 -18.44 2.41 8.84
N GLY A 190 -18.23 3.65 8.39
CA GLY A 190 -17.01 4.41 8.16
C GLY A 190 -16.38 5.02 9.42
N SER A 191 -16.99 4.83 10.59
CA SER A 191 -16.71 5.63 11.80
C SER A 191 -16.30 4.82 13.03
N ASN A 192 -16.71 3.55 13.14
CA ASN A 192 -16.35 2.65 14.23
C ASN A 192 -16.53 1.20 13.76
N PHE A 193 -15.45 0.45 13.54
CA PHE A 193 -15.39 -0.61 12.51
C PHE A 193 -15.37 -2.09 12.96
N PRO A 194 -15.85 -2.50 14.16
CA PRO A 194 -15.79 -3.92 14.51
C PRO A 194 -16.57 -4.82 13.53
N ASP A 195 -17.67 -4.31 12.98
CA ASP A 195 -18.54 -5.06 12.08
C ASP A 195 -17.88 -5.30 10.71
N ALA A 196 -17.09 -4.34 10.21
CA ALA A 196 -16.33 -4.46 8.97
C ALA A 196 -15.24 -5.55 9.05
N LEU A 197 -14.64 -5.72 10.22
CA LEU A 197 -13.53 -6.67 10.43
C LEU A 197 -14.02 -8.12 10.45
N ALA A 198 -15.18 -8.38 11.08
CA ALA A 198 -15.85 -9.67 10.98
C ALA A 198 -16.43 -9.89 9.57
N GLY A 199 -16.80 -8.81 8.89
CA GLY A 199 -17.26 -8.81 7.50
C GLY A 199 -16.19 -9.18 6.49
N GLY A 200 -14.91 -8.86 6.73
CA GLY A 200 -13.79 -9.05 5.79
C GLY A 200 -13.74 -10.46 5.19
N PRO A 201 -13.60 -11.50 6.03
CA PRO A 201 -13.60 -12.88 5.55
C PRO A 201 -14.90 -13.26 4.88
N ALA A 202 -16.05 -12.77 5.36
CA ALA A 202 -17.33 -13.05 4.74
C ALA A 202 -17.43 -12.45 3.34
N ALA A 203 -16.94 -11.22 3.13
CA ALA A 203 -16.92 -10.57 1.83
C ALA A 203 -16.00 -11.29 0.84
N ALA A 204 -14.81 -11.70 1.31
CA ALA A 204 -13.88 -12.47 0.50
C ALA A 204 -14.41 -13.86 0.09
N MET A 205 -15.27 -14.51 0.91
CA MET A 205 -15.89 -15.79 0.55
C MET A 205 -16.86 -15.69 -0.64
N TYR A 206 -17.32 -14.49 -0.99
CA TYR A 206 -18.23 -14.22 -2.11
C TYR A 206 -17.59 -13.31 -3.17
N ASP A 207 -16.26 -13.21 -3.18
CA ASP A 207 -15.50 -12.36 -4.09
C ASP A 207 -16.01 -10.90 -4.13
N GLY A 208 -16.49 -10.40 -2.97
CA GLY A 208 -17.15 -9.11 -2.84
C GLY A 208 -16.32 -8.07 -2.09
N PRO A 209 -16.44 -6.77 -2.43
CA PRO A 209 -15.79 -5.70 -1.69
C PRO A 209 -16.53 -5.37 -0.39
N ILE A 210 -15.80 -4.75 0.54
CA ILE A 210 -16.39 -4.00 1.66
C ILE A 210 -16.24 -2.51 1.40
N LEU A 211 -17.35 -1.79 1.35
CA LEU A 211 -17.39 -0.36 1.15
C LEU A 211 -17.87 0.36 2.43
N PRO A 212 -17.10 1.31 2.96
CA PRO A 212 -17.48 2.06 4.15
C PRO A 212 -18.51 3.16 3.81
N VAL A 213 -19.48 3.41 4.69
CA VAL A 213 -20.43 4.55 4.58
C VAL A 213 -20.50 5.32 5.89
N LEU A 214 -20.99 6.55 5.89
CA LEU A 214 -21.32 7.22 7.15
C LEU A 214 -22.68 6.72 7.66
N THR A 215 -22.93 6.87 8.96
CA THR A 215 -24.19 6.40 9.58
C THR A 215 -25.42 6.91 8.86
N ASP A 216 -25.46 8.20 8.50
CA ASP A 216 -26.63 8.85 7.90
C ASP A 216 -26.38 9.38 6.49
N VAL A 217 -25.21 9.10 5.91
CA VAL A 217 -24.83 9.63 4.59
C VAL A 217 -24.18 8.52 3.77
N LEU A 218 -24.71 8.29 2.55
CA LEU A 218 -24.03 7.54 1.51
C LEU A 218 -23.04 8.48 0.80
N PRO A 219 -21.72 8.30 0.96
CA PRO A 219 -20.75 9.19 0.32
C PRO A 219 -20.79 9.05 -1.21
N GLY A 220 -20.57 10.15 -1.92
CA GLY A 220 -20.65 10.17 -3.39
C GLY A 220 -19.69 9.19 -4.08
N ALA A 221 -18.47 9.03 -3.55
CA ALA A 221 -17.50 8.05 -4.06
C ALA A 221 -18.02 6.60 -3.97
N ILE A 222 -18.73 6.27 -2.89
CA ILE A 222 -19.31 4.93 -2.67
C ILE A 222 -20.52 4.72 -3.57
N ALA A 223 -21.37 5.74 -3.73
CA ALA A 223 -22.48 5.70 -4.69
C ALA A 223 -22.01 5.48 -6.14
N ALA A 224 -20.93 6.15 -6.55
CA ALA A 224 -20.31 5.96 -7.86
C ALA A 224 -19.74 4.54 -8.02
N GLU A 225 -19.07 4.04 -6.98
CA GLU A 225 -18.51 2.70 -7.01
C GLU A 225 -19.59 1.60 -7.04
N LEU A 226 -20.67 1.75 -6.27
CA LEU A 226 -21.84 0.87 -6.35
C LEU A 226 -22.47 0.87 -7.75
N SER A 227 -22.50 2.03 -8.42
CA SER A 227 -22.98 2.14 -9.81
C SER A 227 -22.09 1.38 -10.80
N ARG A 228 -20.77 1.36 -10.56
CA ARG A 228 -19.79 0.62 -11.37
C ARG A 228 -19.92 -0.89 -11.12
N LEU A 229 -19.99 -1.28 -9.86
CA LEU A 229 -20.06 -2.67 -9.39
C LEU A 229 -21.36 -3.37 -9.77
N LYS A 230 -22.49 -2.65 -9.83
CA LYS A 230 -23.83 -3.20 -10.17
C LYS A 230 -24.18 -4.48 -9.40
N PRO A 231 -24.17 -4.44 -8.06
CA PRO A 231 -24.35 -5.65 -7.26
C PRO A 231 -25.72 -6.29 -7.46
N GLU A 232 -25.79 -7.63 -7.43
CA GLU A 232 -27.06 -8.33 -7.26
C GLU A 232 -27.63 -8.07 -5.86
N GLN A 233 -26.79 -8.25 -4.84
CA GLN A 233 -27.16 -8.07 -3.44
C GLN A 233 -26.24 -7.07 -2.75
N ILE A 234 -26.82 -6.26 -1.85
CA ILE A 234 -26.05 -5.46 -0.89
C ILE A 234 -26.30 -5.99 0.52
N VAL A 235 -25.24 -6.28 1.27
CA VAL A 235 -25.31 -6.75 2.66
C VAL A 235 -24.79 -5.66 3.60
N ILE A 236 -25.67 -5.07 4.39
CA ILE A 236 -25.35 -4.10 5.42
C ILE A 236 -24.93 -4.84 6.70
N LEU A 237 -23.73 -4.53 7.18
CA LEU A 237 -23.14 -5.06 8.41
C LEU A 237 -23.34 -4.05 9.54
N GLY A 238 -24.04 -4.48 10.59
CA GLY A 238 -24.35 -3.67 11.76
C GLY A 238 -25.79 -3.13 11.79
N GLY A 239 -26.19 -2.69 12.98
CA GLY A 239 -27.53 -2.14 13.23
C GLY A 239 -27.74 -0.74 12.64
N GLU A 240 -28.93 -0.18 12.85
CA GLU A 240 -29.27 1.17 12.33
C GLU A 240 -28.43 2.30 12.93
N SER A 241 -27.82 2.10 14.10
CA SER A 241 -26.87 3.05 14.66
C SER A 241 -25.53 3.08 13.93
N ALA A 242 -25.21 2.04 13.14
CA ALA A 242 -24.01 1.96 12.32
C ALA A 242 -24.29 2.47 10.90
N VAL A 243 -25.39 2.02 10.30
CA VAL A 243 -25.86 2.42 8.97
C VAL A 243 -27.37 2.60 9.05
N SER A 244 -27.88 3.82 8.95
CA SER A 244 -29.28 4.10 9.24
C SER A 244 -30.23 3.54 8.18
N ALA A 245 -31.52 3.48 8.51
CA ALA A 245 -32.55 3.04 7.57
C ALA A 245 -32.62 3.93 6.32
N ALA A 246 -32.27 5.22 6.45
CA ALA A 246 -32.22 6.16 5.33
C ALA A 246 -31.10 5.80 4.34
N VAL A 247 -29.90 5.46 4.83
CA VAL A 247 -28.80 4.97 3.98
C VAL A 247 -29.16 3.62 3.35
N ALA A 248 -29.78 2.70 4.12
CA ALA A 248 -30.25 1.43 3.59
C ALA A 248 -31.26 1.59 2.43
N THR A 249 -32.11 2.62 2.50
CA THR A 249 -33.07 2.94 1.43
C THR A 249 -32.36 3.44 0.19
N GLN A 250 -31.33 4.29 0.33
CA GLN A 250 -30.52 4.75 -0.81
C GLN A 250 -29.74 3.59 -1.45
N LEU A 251 -29.19 2.67 -0.64
CA LEU A 251 -28.48 1.49 -1.13
C LEU A 251 -29.36 0.57 -2.00
N ALA A 252 -30.67 0.54 -1.75
CA ALA A 252 -31.62 -0.27 -2.53
C ALA A 252 -31.75 0.19 -3.99
N GLU A 253 -31.32 1.40 -4.33
CA GLU A 253 -31.28 1.87 -5.71
C GLU A 253 -30.17 1.21 -6.54
N TYR A 254 -29.17 0.59 -5.89
CA TYR A 254 -28.00 -0.01 -6.53
C TYR A 254 -28.01 -1.55 -6.58
N ALA A 255 -28.82 -2.21 -5.75
CA ALA A 255 -28.96 -3.66 -5.74
C ALA A 255 -30.05 -4.11 -6.73
N SER A 256 -29.75 -5.08 -7.59
CA SER A 256 -30.75 -5.60 -8.54
C SER A 256 -31.72 -6.63 -7.93
N VAL A 257 -31.35 -7.26 -6.81
CA VAL A 257 -32.16 -8.27 -6.11
C VAL A 257 -32.65 -7.74 -4.77
N GLU A 258 -31.74 -7.50 -3.82
CA GLU A 258 -32.12 -7.11 -2.47
C GLU A 258 -31.02 -6.42 -1.67
N VAL A 259 -31.44 -5.74 -0.59
CA VAL A 259 -30.57 -5.24 0.47
C VAL A 259 -30.89 -6.00 1.75
N ILE A 260 -29.90 -6.74 2.27
CA ILE A 260 -30.01 -7.49 3.53
C ILE A 260 -29.25 -6.74 4.62
N ARG A 261 -29.76 -6.77 5.86
CA ARG A 261 -29.01 -6.32 7.04
C ARG A 261 -28.68 -7.49 7.94
N ILE A 262 -27.41 -7.62 8.30
CA ILE A 262 -26.90 -8.56 9.31
C ILE A 262 -26.43 -7.74 10.51
N SER A 263 -27.03 -7.97 11.68
CA SER A 263 -26.71 -7.21 12.88
C SER A 263 -27.01 -8.00 14.16
N GLY A 264 -26.28 -7.70 15.23
CA GLY A 264 -26.58 -8.11 16.59
C GLY A 264 -26.85 -6.91 17.51
N THR A 265 -27.10 -7.20 18.79
CA THR A 265 -27.26 -6.17 19.83
C THR A 265 -25.97 -5.44 20.17
N ASP A 266 -24.83 -6.04 19.82
CA ASP A 266 -23.48 -5.53 20.01
C ASP A 266 -22.53 -6.15 18.97
N ARG A 267 -21.27 -5.71 18.95
CA ARG A 267 -20.26 -6.16 17.98
C ARG A 267 -20.02 -7.67 17.97
N ASN A 268 -20.10 -8.35 19.13
CA ASN A 268 -19.84 -9.78 19.22
C ASN A 268 -21.02 -10.57 18.67
N SER A 269 -22.25 -10.09 18.90
CA SER A 269 -23.44 -10.69 18.30
C SER A 269 -23.56 -10.37 16.81
N THR A 270 -23.11 -9.20 16.33
CA THR A 270 -22.98 -8.93 14.90
C THR A 270 -21.96 -9.88 14.24
N ALA A 271 -20.76 -10.04 14.81
CA ALA A 271 -19.76 -10.97 14.28
C ALA A 271 -20.29 -12.42 14.22
N ALA A 272 -20.99 -12.87 15.27
CA ALA A 272 -21.64 -14.18 15.28
C ALA A 272 -22.73 -14.30 14.20
N ALA A 273 -23.53 -13.25 13.97
CA ALA A 273 -24.57 -13.24 12.93
C ALA A 273 -23.97 -13.26 11.52
N ILE A 274 -22.88 -12.53 11.28
CA ILE A 274 -22.11 -12.57 10.01
C ILE A 274 -21.61 -13.99 9.77
N SER A 275 -20.98 -14.59 10.79
CA SER A 275 -20.49 -15.97 10.71
C SER A 275 -21.62 -16.97 10.39
N ALA A 276 -22.77 -16.83 11.05
CA ALA A 276 -23.93 -17.70 10.84
C ALA A 276 -24.54 -17.58 9.43
N ALA A 277 -24.47 -16.40 8.81
CA ALA A 277 -24.98 -16.16 7.47
C ALA A 277 -24.05 -16.70 6.37
N THR A 278 -22.73 -16.79 6.64
CA THR A 278 -21.73 -17.11 5.61
C THR A 278 -21.14 -18.51 5.75
N PHE A 279 -20.87 -18.98 6.98
CA PHE A 279 -20.11 -20.20 7.21
C PHE A 279 -21.00 -21.35 7.68
N SER A 280 -20.89 -22.50 7.02
CA SER A 280 -21.58 -23.73 7.41
C SER A 280 -20.88 -24.43 8.58
N PRO A 281 -21.58 -25.25 9.38
CA PRO A 281 -20.95 -26.11 10.38
C PRO A 281 -19.84 -27.00 9.80
N GLY A 282 -18.81 -27.28 10.60
CA GLY A 282 -17.63 -28.05 10.23
C GLY A 282 -16.54 -27.21 9.54
N VAL A 283 -16.36 -25.94 9.93
CA VAL A 283 -15.30 -25.10 9.35
C VAL A 283 -13.91 -25.63 9.72
N PRO A 284 -12.92 -25.52 8.82
CA PRO A 284 -11.54 -25.94 9.12
C PRO A 284 -10.90 -25.11 10.23
N VAL A 285 -11.32 -23.85 10.41
CA VAL A 285 -10.77 -22.98 11.46
C VAL A 285 -11.76 -21.88 11.85
N ALA A 286 -11.75 -21.47 13.12
CA ALA A 286 -12.35 -20.22 13.56
C ALA A 286 -11.28 -19.30 14.17
N TYR A 287 -11.29 -18.03 13.78
CA TYR A 287 -10.35 -17.02 14.29
C TYR A 287 -11.01 -16.19 15.40
N ILE A 288 -10.29 -15.93 16.48
CA ILE A 288 -10.75 -15.13 17.62
C ILE A 288 -9.88 -13.90 17.74
N ALA A 289 -10.48 -12.71 17.62
CA ALA A 289 -9.80 -11.44 17.79
C ALA A 289 -10.45 -10.60 18.89
N THR A 290 -9.72 -9.61 19.41
CA THR A 290 -10.29 -8.68 20.38
C THR A 290 -11.31 -7.74 19.74
N GLY A 291 -12.41 -7.52 20.46
CA GLY A 291 -13.43 -6.55 20.09
C GLY A 291 -13.05 -5.08 20.35
N SER A 292 -11.86 -4.74 20.86
CA SER A 292 -11.59 -3.42 21.47
C SER A 292 -10.53 -2.55 20.76
N ASN A 293 -9.55 -3.15 20.07
CA ASN A 293 -8.50 -2.45 19.31
C ASN A 293 -7.97 -3.42 18.24
N PHE A 294 -8.11 -3.08 16.96
CA PHE A 294 -8.26 -4.12 15.91
C PHE A 294 -7.13 -4.31 14.88
N PRO A 295 -5.86 -3.94 15.11
CA PRO A 295 -4.83 -4.18 14.10
C PRO A 295 -4.65 -5.69 13.81
N ASP A 296 -4.86 -6.54 14.82
CA ASP A 296 -4.73 -7.99 14.69
C ASP A 296 -5.87 -8.60 13.83
N ALA A 297 -7.09 -8.06 13.95
CA ALA A 297 -8.23 -8.49 13.13
C ALA A 297 -8.09 -8.04 11.68
N LEU A 298 -7.52 -6.85 11.44
CA LEU A 298 -7.24 -6.34 10.09
C LEU A 298 -6.26 -7.26 9.35
N ALA A 299 -5.13 -7.60 9.98
CA ALA A 299 -4.17 -8.56 9.41
C ALA A 299 -4.75 -9.98 9.31
N GLY A 300 -5.67 -10.34 10.22
CA GLY A 300 -6.33 -11.64 10.25
C GLY A 300 -7.36 -11.87 9.13
N GLY A 301 -7.93 -10.80 8.55
CA GLY A 301 -8.98 -10.89 7.53
C GLY A 301 -8.59 -11.78 6.33
N PRO A 302 -7.50 -11.46 5.62
CA PRO A 302 -7.03 -12.26 4.47
C PRO A 302 -6.67 -13.70 4.85
N VAL A 303 -6.09 -13.90 6.04
CA VAL A 303 -5.76 -15.22 6.57
C VAL A 303 -7.01 -16.05 6.86
N ALA A 304 -8.04 -15.43 7.42
CA ALA A 304 -9.30 -16.08 7.72
C ALA A 304 -10.05 -16.47 6.44
N ALA A 305 -10.08 -15.57 5.45
CA ALA A 305 -10.62 -15.85 4.12
C ALA A 305 -9.89 -17.01 3.43
N ALA A 306 -8.55 -16.95 3.35
CA ALA A 306 -7.73 -17.96 2.69
C ALA A 306 -7.88 -19.37 3.31
N ASN A 307 -8.20 -19.45 4.60
CA ASN A 307 -8.43 -20.70 5.29
C ASN A 307 -9.91 -21.08 5.44
N GLY A 308 -10.85 -20.32 4.84
CA GLY A 308 -12.29 -20.61 4.89
C GLY A 308 -12.91 -20.54 6.29
N GLY A 309 -12.42 -19.63 7.14
CA GLY A 309 -12.86 -19.48 8.52
C GLY A 309 -13.43 -18.08 8.85
N PRO A 310 -14.38 -17.98 9.80
CA PRO A 310 -14.86 -16.69 10.29
C PRO A 310 -13.87 -16.05 11.27
N ILE A 311 -13.98 -14.73 11.43
CA ILE A 311 -13.45 -13.99 12.58
C ILE A 311 -14.60 -13.73 13.57
N LEU A 312 -14.47 -14.26 14.78
CA LEU A 312 -15.35 -13.97 15.90
C LEU A 312 -14.64 -13.09 16.94
N LEU A 313 -15.43 -12.41 17.77
CA LEU A 313 -14.91 -11.45 18.73
C LEU A 313 -15.00 -11.98 20.16
N ALA A 314 -13.95 -11.71 20.93
CA ALA A 314 -13.92 -11.91 22.36
C ALA A 314 -13.17 -10.76 23.05
N SER A 315 -13.00 -10.85 24.37
CA SER A 315 -12.28 -9.85 25.16
C SER A 315 -11.16 -10.50 25.97
N SER A 316 -10.33 -9.69 26.60
CA SER A 316 -9.23 -10.19 27.44
C SER A 316 -9.71 -10.98 28.65
N THR A 317 -10.94 -10.70 29.14
CA THR A 317 -11.46 -11.27 30.39
C THR A 317 -12.71 -12.12 30.21
N GLY A 318 -13.18 -12.34 28.99
CA GLY A 318 -14.36 -13.17 28.78
C GLY A 318 -14.68 -13.50 27.33
N LEU A 319 -15.26 -14.68 27.15
CA LEU A 319 -15.89 -15.16 25.92
C LEU A 319 -17.38 -14.77 25.93
N PRO A 320 -17.83 -13.89 25.02
CA PRO A 320 -19.25 -13.55 24.90
C PRO A 320 -20.10 -14.77 24.59
N SER A 321 -21.30 -14.84 25.16
CA SER A 321 -22.22 -15.98 24.92
C SER A 321 -22.59 -16.12 23.44
N SER A 322 -22.70 -15.01 22.69
CA SER A 322 -22.92 -15.04 21.23
C SER A 322 -21.78 -15.77 20.49
N THR A 323 -20.54 -15.50 20.88
CA THR A 323 -19.34 -16.14 20.32
C THR A 323 -19.28 -17.62 20.70
N ALA A 324 -19.57 -17.94 21.96
CA ALA A 324 -19.65 -19.32 22.43
C ALA A 324 -20.70 -20.15 21.67
N PHE A 325 -21.92 -19.61 21.50
CA PHE A 325 -22.98 -20.30 20.75
C PHE A 325 -22.59 -20.50 19.28
N GLU A 326 -21.95 -19.51 18.69
CA GLU A 326 -21.53 -19.60 17.30
C GLU A 326 -20.40 -20.62 17.11
N LEU A 327 -19.44 -20.70 18.03
CA LEU A 327 -18.43 -21.76 18.03
C LEU A 327 -19.04 -23.16 18.17
N MET A 328 -20.07 -23.32 19.00
CA MET A 328 -20.82 -24.59 19.10
C MET A 328 -21.51 -24.97 17.79
N ARG A 329 -22.06 -23.99 17.07
CA ARG A 329 -22.70 -24.21 15.77
C ARG A 329 -21.66 -24.56 14.70
N LEU A 330 -20.57 -23.80 14.64
CA LEU A 330 -19.50 -23.93 13.66
C LEU A 330 -18.73 -25.23 13.81
N ARG A 331 -18.54 -25.74 15.03
CA ARG A 331 -17.73 -26.94 15.31
C ARG A 331 -16.36 -26.90 14.60
N PRO A 332 -15.54 -25.87 14.83
CA PRO A 332 -14.29 -25.68 14.09
C PRO A 332 -13.29 -26.82 14.35
N GLU A 333 -12.55 -27.24 13.33
CA GLU A 333 -11.49 -28.25 13.48
C GLU A 333 -10.31 -27.75 14.32
N ARG A 334 -10.02 -26.44 14.28
CA ARG A 334 -9.08 -25.75 15.16
C ARG A 334 -9.51 -24.31 15.41
N ILE A 335 -9.00 -23.69 16.47
CA ILE A 335 -9.25 -22.30 16.81
C ILE A 335 -7.94 -21.53 16.83
N VAL A 336 -7.92 -20.34 16.24
CA VAL A 336 -6.73 -19.48 16.23
C VAL A 336 -7.04 -18.15 16.91
N ILE A 337 -6.30 -17.83 17.95
CA ILE A 337 -6.37 -16.56 18.65
C ILE A 337 -5.41 -15.57 17.98
N LEU A 338 -5.93 -14.42 17.58
CA LEU A 338 -5.18 -13.31 17.00
C LEU A 338 -4.89 -12.28 18.09
N GLY A 339 -3.60 -12.09 18.39
CA GLY A 339 -3.13 -11.14 19.39
C GLY A 339 -2.64 -11.77 20.70
N GLY A 340 -1.90 -10.97 21.48
CA GLY A 340 -1.32 -11.39 22.76
C GLY A 340 -2.35 -11.54 23.89
N GLU A 341 -1.89 -11.94 25.08
CA GLU A 341 -2.77 -12.17 26.24
C GLU A 341 -3.49 -10.91 26.73
N SER A 342 -2.95 -9.71 26.46
CA SER A 342 -3.64 -8.45 26.75
C SER A 342 -4.88 -8.23 25.89
N ALA A 343 -4.94 -8.87 24.71
CA ALA A 343 -6.09 -8.80 23.81
C ALA A 343 -7.12 -9.88 24.14
N ILE A 344 -6.65 -11.12 24.31
CA ILE A 344 -7.45 -12.31 24.64
C ILE A 344 -6.71 -13.09 25.73
N GLY A 345 -7.21 -13.11 26.96
CA GLY A 345 -6.52 -13.67 28.12
C GLY A 345 -6.34 -15.19 28.07
N ALA A 346 -5.45 -15.71 28.92
CA ALA A 346 -5.18 -17.15 29.03
C ALA A 346 -6.41 -17.96 29.45
N ASP A 347 -7.26 -17.41 30.32
CA ASP A 347 -8.50 -18.05 30.76
C ASP A 347 -9.48 -18.20 29.59
N VAL A 348 -9.62 -17.17 28.75
CA VAL A 348 -10.45 -17.23 27.53
C VAL A 348 -9.87 -18.26 26.54
N ALA A 349 -8.55 -18.32 26.38
CA ALA A 349 -7.91 -19.35 25.56
C ALA A 349 -8.19 -20.77 26.06
N THR A 350 -8.22 -20.96 27.38
CA THR A 350 -8.57 -22.23 28.02
C THR A 350 -10.04 -22.59 27.78
N GLU A 351 -10.94 -21.61 27.88
CA GLU A 351 -12.36 -21.78 27.60
C GLU A 351 -12.60 -22.17 26.12
N LEU A 352 -11.88 -21.55 25.18
CA LEU A 352 -11.97 -21.83 23.74
C LEU A 352 -11.65 -23.30 23.40
N ALA A 353 -10.78 -23.96 24.17
CA ALA A 353 -10.44 -25.37 23.96
C ALA A 353 -11.65 -26.31 24.14
N GLY A 354 -12.73 -25.87 24.79
CA GLY A 354 -13.97 -26.63 24.89
C GLY A 354 -14.82 -26.67 23.61
N TYR A 355 -14.46 -25.90 22.58
CA TYR A 355 -15.25 -25.76 21.35
C TYR A 355 -14.63 -26.43 20.11
N THR A 356 -13.52 -27.13 20.28
CA THR A 356 -12.84 -27.86 19.20
C THR A 356 -12.20 -29.13 19.75
N ASP A 357 -12.16 -30.20 18.96
CA ASP A 357 -11.40 -31.42 19.27
C ASP A 357 -9.92 -31.30 18.82
N GLY A 358 -9.57 -30.24 18.09
CA GLY A 358 -8.22 -29.96 17.60
C GLY A 358 -7.44 -28.99 18.48
N THR A 359 -6.67 -28.09 17.84
CA THR A 359 -5.78 -27.17 18.55
C THR A 359 -6.42 -25.80 18.79
N VAL A 360 -6.00 -25.16 19.90
CA VAL A 360 -6.15 -23.73 20.11
C VAL A 360 -4.76 -23.11 20.02
N GLU A 361 -4.52 -22.34 18.96
CA GLU A 361 -3.23 -21.72 18.68
C GLU A 361 -3.31 -20.22 18.87
N ARG A 362 -2.20 -19.58 19.28
CA ARG A 362 -2.11 -18.13 19.40
C ARG A 362 -1.07 -17.58 18.44
N LEU A 363 -1.48 -16.63 17.62
CA LEU A 363 -0.61 -15.84 16.75
C LEU A 363 -0.46 -14.44 17.35
N SER A 364 0.73 -14.12 17.83
CA SER A 364 1.02 -12.86 18.51
C SER A 364 2.49 -12.48 18.43
N GLY A 365 2.77 -11.19 18.43
CA GLY A 365 4.10 -10.61 18.61
C GLY A 365 4.18 -9.67 19.81
N SER A 366 5.32 -9.01 19.97
CA SER A 366 5.55 -7.99 21.02
C SER A 366 4.76 -6.69 20.78
N ASP A 367 4.32 -6.46 19.55
CA ASP A 367 3.53 -5.33 19.11
C ASP A 367 2.65 -5.69 17.90
N ARG A 368 1.85 -4.73 17.41
CA ARG A 368 0.92 -4.95 16.30
C ARG A 368 1.60 -5.35 14.98
N TYR A 369 2.82 -4.89 14.75
CA TYR A 369 3.58 -5.16 13.53
C TYR A 369 4.11 -6.60 13.53
N SER A 370 4.70 -7.03 14.65
CA SER A 370 5.14 -8.41 14.86
C SER A 370 3.97 -9.40 14.94
N THR A 371 2.80 -8.99 15.47
CA THR A 371 1.59 -9.81 15.37
C THR A 371 1.13 -9.97 13.92
N ALA A 372 1.05 -8.89 13.14
CA ALA A 372 0.68 -8.97 11.71
C ALA A 372 1.63 -9.89 10.91
N ALA A 373 2.94 -9.79 11.17
CA ALA A 373 3.93 -10.69 10.57
C ALA A 373 3.71 -12.17 10.97
N ALA A 374 3.42 -12.45 12.25
CA ALA A 374 3.11 -13.80 12.71
C ALA A 374 1.82 -14.36 12.09
N ILE A 375 0.81 -13.50 11.92
CA ILE A 375 -0.45 -13.84 11.26
C ILE A 375 -0.20 -14.21 9.80
N SER A 376 0.49 -13.36 9.04
CA SER A 376 0.86 -13.60 7.64
C SER A 376 1.59 -14.95 7.48
N LYS A 377 2.64 -15.17 8.28
CA LYS A 377 3.47 -16.38 8.24
C LYS A 377 2.72 -17.69 8.51
N SER A 378 1.57 -17.63 9.18
CA SER A 378 0.77 -18.83 9.44
C SER A 378 0.12 -19.43 8.20
N THR A 379 -0.03 -18.64 7.12
CA THR A 379 -0.83 -19.01 5.95
C THR A 379 -0.11 -18.77 4.63
N PHE A 380 0.56 -17.63 4.47
CA PHE A 380 1.15 -17.24 3.20
C PHE A 380 2.58 -17.78 3.04
N SER A 381 2.83 -18.53 1.97
CA SER A 381 4.15 -19.04 1.59
C SER A 381 5.04 -17.92 1.04
N THR A 382 6.23 -18.27 0.53
CA THR A 382 7.08 -17.33 -0.22
C THR A 382 6.52 -17.12 -1.64
N ASN A 383 6.98 -16.07 -2.32
CA ASN A 383 6.57 -15.67 -3.67
C ASN A 383 5.07 -15.38 -3.78
N VAL A 384 4.54 -14.58 -2.85
CA VAL A 384 3.14 -14.17 -2.91
C VAL A 384 2.91 -13.19 -4.07
N PRO A 385 1.75 -13.23 -4.72
CA PRO A 385 1.44 -12.29 -5.80
C PRO A 385 1.44 -10.83 -5.33
N VAL A 386 0.95 -10.56 -4.12
CA VAL A 386 0.85 -9.19 -3.60
C VAL A 386 0.98 -9.16 -2.07
N VAL A 387 1.42 -8.03 -1.52
CA VAL A 387 1.27 -7.67 -0.11
C VAL A 387 0.61 -6.31 0.01
N TYR A 388 -0.50 -6.23 0.74
CA TYR A 388 -1.11 -4.94 1.08
C TYR A 388 -0.49 -4.37 2.35
N ILE A 389 -0.20 -3.07 2.33
CA ILE A 389 0.40 -2.34 3.44
C ILE A 389 -0.60 -1.31 3.97
N ALA A 390 -0.82 -1.34 5.28
CA ALA A 390 -1.63 -0.36 5.98
C ALA A 390 -0.87 0.25 7.17
N THR A 391 -1.26 1.45 7.59
CA THR A 391 -0.73 2.01 8.84
C THR A 391 -1.22 1.19 10.03
N GLY A 392 -0.32 0.89 10.95
CA GLY A 392 -0.67 0.26 12.21
C GLY A 392 -1.40 1.21 13.17
N ASP A 393 -1.39 2.52 12.95
CA ASP A 393 -1.82 3.51 13.95
C ASP A 393 -3.33 3.80 13.91
N ASN A 394 -3.83 4.33 12.80
CA ASN A 394 -5.25 4.60 12.55
C ASN A 394 -5.58 4.26 11.09
N PHE A 395 -6.32 3.17 10.87
CA PHE A 395 -6.43 2.50 9.57
C PHE A 395 -7.85 2.50 8.95
N PRO A 396 -8.59 3.63 8.94
CA PRO A 396 -9.92 3.67 8.33
C PRO A 396 -9.88 3.37 6.83
N ASP A 397 -8.76 3.64 6.17
CA ASP A 397 -8.54 3.45 4.74
C ASP A 397 -8.33 1.96 4.39
N ALA A 398 -7.84 1.15 5.34
CA ALA A 398 -7.43 -0.23 5.11
C ALA A 398 -8.57 -1.25 5.12
N LEU A 399 -9.80 -0.83 5.42
CA LEU A 399 -10.93 -1.77 5.59
C LEU A 399 -11.33 -2.47 4.30
N ALA A 400 -11.24 -1.77 3.17
CA ALA A 400 -11.42 -2.36 1.85
C ALA A 400 -10.25 -3.29 1.48
N GLY A 401 -9.09 -3.11 2.13
CA GLY A 401 -7.88 -3.89 1.89
C GLY A 401 -8.02 -5.36 2.25
N GLY A 402 -8.83 -5.72 3.26
CA GLY A 402 -8.97 -7.10 3.71
C GLY A 402 -9.49 -8.03 2.61
N PRO A 403 -10.69 -7.78 2.09
CA PRO A 403 -11.22 -8.53 0.95
C PRO A 403 -10.33 -8.42 -0.30
N ALA A 404 -9.73 -7.25 -0.57
CA ALA A 404 -8.85 -7.07 -1.73
C ALA A 404 -7.58 -7.95 -1.66
N ALA A 405 -6.91 -7.96 -0.51
CA ALA A 405 -5.75 -8.80 -0.25
C ALA A 405 -6.10 -10.29 -0.34
N ALA A 406 -7.25 -10.70 0.22
CA ALA A 406 -7.74 -12.07 0.11
C ALA A 406 -7.95 -12.48 -1.36
N MET A 407 -8.63 -11.63 -2.15
CA MET A 407 -8.90 -11.86 -3.58
C MET A 407 -7.63 -12.01 -4.41
N LYS A 408 -6.62 -11.19 -4.11
CA LYS A 408 -5.34 -11.22 -4.82
C LYS A 408 -4.38 -12.27 -4.26
N GLY A 409 -4.74 -12.99 -3.19
CA GLY A 409 -3.92 -14.06 -2.61
C GLY A 409 -2.74 -13.56 -1.76
N GLY A 410 -2.87 -12.39 -1.15
CA GLY A 410 -1.84 -11.74 -0.34
C GLY A 410 -2.24 -11.44 1.11
N PRO A 411 -1.28 -11.21 2.02
CA PRO A 411 -1.55 -10.72 3.37
C PRO A 411 -1.74 -9.21 3.41
N ILE A 412 -2.24 -8.72 4.55
CA ILE A 412 -2.04 -7.34 5.01
C ILE A 412 -0.91 -7.32 6.03
N LEU A 413 0.09 -6.48 5.81
CA LEU A 413 1.09 -6.14 6.82
C LEU A 413 0.93 -4.68 7.27
N LEU A 414 1.48 -4.39 8.45
CA LEU A 414 1.35 -3.09 9.09
C LEU A 414 2.70 -2.37 9.13
N VAL A 415 2.68 -1.06 8.90
CA VAL A 415 3.85 -0.17 9.04
C VAL A 415 3.54 1.01 9.95
N ARG A 416 4.57 1.74 10.40
CA ARG A 416 4.35 3.08 10.98
C ARG A 416 4.20 4.08 9.84
N SER A 417 3.63 5.24 10.12
CA SER A 417 3.54 6.31 9.12
C SER A 417 4.91 6.73 8.59
N ASP A 418 5.95 6.71 9.43
CA ASP A 418 7.28 7.24 9.14
C ASP A 418 8.41 6.21 9.18
N ALA A 419 8.10 4.93 9.39
CA ALA A 419 9.12 3.89 9.49
C ALA A 419 8.60 2.49 9.14
N LEU A 420 9.44 1.69 8.48
CA LEU A 420 9.23 0.27 8.26
C LEU A 420 9.69 -0.54 9.50
N PRO A 421 8.78 -1.16 10.27
CA PRO A 421 9.16 -1.97 11.42
C PRO A 421 9.98 -3.20 10.98
N SER A 422 11.00 -3.57 11.76
CA SER A 422 11.89 -4.69 11.43
C SER A 422 11.16 -6.04 11.27
N ALA A 423 10.06 -6.26 12.01
CA ALA A 423 9.23 -7.44 11.87
C ALA A 423 8.49 -7.48 10.52
N THR A 424 8.03 -6.32 10.05
CA THR A 424 7.38 -6.18 8.74
C THR A 424 8.39 -6.36 7.61
N ALA A 425 9.56 -5.72 7.71
CA ALA A 425 10.68 -5.91 6.78
C ALA A 425 11.10 -7.39 6.66
N ALA A 426 11.28 -8.09 7.79
CA ALA A 426 11.66 -9.50 7.78
C ALA A 426 10.58 -10.40 7.15
N GLU A 427 9.31 -10.07 7.34
CA GLU A 427 8.21 -10.80 6.73
C GLU A 427 8.08 -10.52 5.24
N LEU A 428 8.25 -9.28 4.79
CA LEU A 428 8.31 -8.93 3.37
C LEU A 428 9.45 -9.68 2.65
N ALA A 429 10.65 -9.71 3.24
CA ALA A 429 11.78 -10.46 2.70
C ALA A 429 11.48 -11.98 2.59
N ARG A 430 10.73 -12.54 3.54
CA ARG A 430 10.30 -13.94 3.48
C ARG A 430 9.24 -14.15 2.40
N LEU A 431 8.25 -13.26 2.34
CA LEU A 431 7.13 -13.34 1.40
C LEU A 431 7.58 -13.17 -0.04
N ASN A 432 8.63 -12.39 -0.30
CA ASN A 432 9.15 -12.09 -1.64
C ASN A 432 8.01 -11.74 -2.62
N PRO A 433 7.20 -10.70 -2.31
CA PRO A 433 6.02 -10.35 -3.10
C PRO A 433 6.35 -9.90 -4.52
N SER A 434 5.49 -10.21 -5.49
CA SER A 434 5.58 -9.63 -6.84
C SER A 434 5.04 -8.21 -6.95
N GLU A 435 4.25 -7.78 -5.95
CA GLU A 435 3.64 -6.45 -5.90
C GLU A 435 3.45 -6.04 -4.44
N ILE A 436 3.64 -4.76 -4.12
CA ILE A 436 3.25 -4.21 -2.82
C ILE A 436 2.26 -3.08 -3.05
N VAL A 437 1.13 -3.10 -2.33
CA VAL A 437 0.10 -2.06 -2.46
C VAL A 437 -0.07 -1.33 -1.13
N ILE A 438 0.29 -0.06 -1.09
CA ILE A 438 0.05 0.83 0.05
C ILE A 438 -1.39 1.34 0.01
N ILE A 439 -2.12 1.16 1.10
CA ILE A 439 -3.46 1.71 1.28
C ILE A 439 -3.38 2.97 2.15
N GLY A 440 -3.65 4.12 1.54
CA GLY A 440 -3.61 5.43 2.18
C GLY A 440 -2.62 6.38 1.51
N GLY A 441 -2.92 7.67 1.61
CA GLY A 441 -2.09 8.72 1.03
C GLY A 441 -0.75 8.88 1.75
N GLU A 442 0.11 9.75 1.22
CA GLU A 442 1.44 10.03 1.78
C GLU A 442 1.38 10.52 3.23
N SER A 443 0.34 11.29 3.59
CA SER A 443 0.13 11.75 4.98
C SER A 443 -0.22 10.61 5.97
N VAL A 444 -0.55 9.42 5.47
CA VAL A 444 -0.84 8.21 6.25
C VAL A 444 0.39 7.31 6.33
N ILE A 445 1.08 7.13 5.21
CA ILE A 445 2.35 6.38 5.09
C ILE A 445 3.27 7.20 4.21
N ASN A 446 4.32 7.76 4.81
CA ASN A 446 5.27 8.67 4.17
C ASN A 446 5.94 8.03 2.95
N GLU A 447 6.43 8.87 2.05
CA GLU A 447 7.10 8.40 0.84
C GLU A 447 8.41 7.67 1.13
N SER A 448 9.14 8.07 2.18
CA SER A 448 10.33 7.32 2.63
C SER A 448 10.03 5.86 2.97
N VAL A 449 8.85 5.57 3.52
CA VAL A 449 8.44 4.18 3.80
C VAL A 449 8.10 3.45 2.50
N ARG A 450 7.50 4.12 1.52
CA ARG A 450 7.26 3.53 0.19
C ARG A 450 8.57 3.18 -0.51
N ALA A 451 9.54 4.08 -0.50
CA ALA A 451 10.87 3.84 -1.04
C ALA A 451 11.56 2.63 -0.37
N GLU A 452 11.46 2.51 0.96
CA GLU A 452 11.95 1.31 1.67
C GLU A 452 11.23 0.02 1.27
N LEU A 453 9.92 0.08 1.00
CA LEU A 453 9.11 -1.09 0.60
C LEU A 453 9.47 -1.62 -0.78
N ALA A 454 9.89 -0.74 -1.71
CA ALA A 454 10.29 -1.15 -3.07
C ALA A 454 11.41 -2.19 -3.06
N GLY A 455 12.27 -2.19 -2.03
CA GLY A 455 13.38 -3.14 -1.90
C GLY A 455 12.97 -4.57 -1.57
N TYR A 456 11.66 -4.83 -1.44
CA TYR A 456 11.10 -6.13 -1.15
C TYR A 456 10.26 -6.72 -2.27
N VAL A 457 10.05 -5.99 -3.37
CA VAL A 457 9.33 -6.54 -4.53
C VAL A 457 10.29 -7.40 -5.36
N SER A 458 9.84 -8.57 -5.79
CA SER A 458 10.60 -9.44 -6.68
C SER A 458 10.58 -8.89 -8.11
N GLY A 459 11.75 -8.49 -8.63
CA GLY A 459 11.95 -8.17 -10.04
C GLY A 459 11.90 -9.36 -10.99
#